data_AF-A0A1Q9AKR2-F1
#
_entry.id   AF-A0A1Q9AKR2-F1
#
_cell.length_a   1.000
_cell.length_b   1.000
_cell.length_c   1.000
_cell.angle_alpha   90.00
_cell.angle_beta   90.00
_cell.angle_gamma   90.00
#
_symmetry.space_group_name_H-M   'P 1'
#
loop_
_entity.id
_entity.type
_entity.pdbx_description
1 polymer ?
#
loop_
_entity_poly.entity_id
_entity_poly.type
_entity_poly.pdbx_seq_one_letter_code
_entity_poly.pdbx_strand_id
1 'polypeptide(L)'
;MGEAGDRLERFGECLCGAVRFTLRADADMHACHCGLCRRWAGGAFMALSCSEPVFADSAALKAYGSSDWAERLFCGACGTSLFWRLRDGSHWAVSAHALDDQEDVRFQAQLFTDEKPDFYAFANNTTMMTGADVFAAFSGDQQPEHRDGSR
;
A
#
# COMPACT_ATOMS: atom_id res chain seq x y z
N MET A 1 0.28 -4.62 -19.66
CA MET A 1 1.39 -3.87 -19.05
C MET A 1 1.41 -2.56 -19.80
N GLY A 2 0.74 -1.54 -19.24
CA GLY A 2 0.40 -0.31 -19.96
C GLY A 2 1.63 0.42 -20.47
N GLU A 3 1.49 1.08 -21.62
CA GLU A 3 2.43 2.11 -22.06
C GLU A 3 2.65 3.11 -20.92
N ALA A 4 3.85 3.68 -20.83
CA ALA A 4 4.18 4.69 -19.82
C ALA A 4 3.28 5.91 -20.00
N GLY A 5 2.09 5.87 -19.40
CA GLY A 5 1.26 7.03 -19.17
C GLY A 5 2.04 8.03 -18.31
N ASP A 6 1.61 9.29 -18.35
CA ASP A 6 2.32 10.36 -17.66
C ASP A 6 2.41 10.06 -16.16
N ARG A 7 3.61 9.74 -15.67
CA ARG A 7 3.85 9.39 -14.27
C ARG A 7 3.92 10.64 -13.45
N LEU A 8 3.11 10.74 -12.40
CA LEU A 8 3.12 11.87 -11.48
C LEU A 8 4.12 11.63 -10.35
N GLU A 9 4.75 12.72 -9.91
CA GLU A 9 5.55 12.69 -8.69
C GLU A 9 4.65 12.47 -7.49
N ARG A 10 5.03 11.54 -6.61
CA ARG A 10 4.30 11.21 -5.39
C ARG A 10 5.24 11.07 -4.22
N PHE A 11 4.71 11.43 -3.05
CA PHE A 11 5.32 11.26 -1.76
C PHE A 11 4.64 10.11 -1.02
N GLY A 12 5.40 9.46 -0.16
CA GLY A 12 4.85 8.42 0.67
C GLY A 12 5.73 8.08 1.85
N GLU A 13 5.09 7.49 2.85
CA GLU A 13 5.75 7.05 4.06
C GLU A 13 5.13 5.78 4.64
N CYS A 14 5.88 5.12 5.51
CA CYS A 14 5.33 4.06 6.34
C CYS A 14 4.53 4.64 7.52
N LEU A 15 3.69 3.81 8.17
CA LEU A 15 2.84 4.23 9.31
C LEU A 15 3.59 4.99 10.43
N CYS A 16 4.84 4.63 10.70
CA CYS A 16 5.62 5.29 11.74
C CYS A 16 6.46 6.49 11.26
N GLY A 17 6.53 6.75 9.96
CA GLY A 17 7.37 7.81 9.35
C GLY A 17 8.87 7.47 9.24
N ALA A 18 9.31 6.28 9.68
CA ALA A 18 10.72 5.88 9.64
C ALA A 18 11.23 5.47 8.24
N VAL A 19 10.33 5.37 7.27
CA VAL A 19 10.65 5.24 5.85
C VAL A 19 9.84 6.29 5.12
N ARG A 20 10.53 7.18 4.39
CA ARG A 20 9.93 8.27 3.60
C ARG A 20 10.59 8.32 2.24
N PHE A 21 9.80 8.50 1.20
CA PHE A 21 10.27 8.42 -0.17
C PHE A 21 9.50 9.34 -1.13
N THR A 22 10.16 9.65 -2.24
CA THR A 22 9.58 10.29 -3.42
C THR A 22 9.80 9.39 -4.63
N LEU A 23 8.82 9.31 -5.52
CA LEU A 23 8.88 8.51 -6.75
C LEU A 23 7.99 9.10 -7.83
N ARG A 24 8.06 8.55 -9.04
CA ARG A 24 7.06 8.80 -10.09
C ARG A 24 6.21 7.55 -10.30
N ALA A 25 4.90 7.63 -10.10
CA ALA A 25 3.98 6.51 -10.27
C ALA A 25 2.97 6.76 -11.38
N ASP A 26 2.52 5.67 -12.01
CA ASP A 26 1.34 5.68 -12.87
C ASP A 26 0.09 6.04 -12.04
N ALA A 27 -1.02 6.39 -12.70
CA ALA A 27 -2.32 6.57 -12.04
C ALA A 27 -3.12 5.26 -11.91
N ASP A 28 -2.75 4.22 -12.67
CA ASP A 28 -3.49 2.96 -12.70
C ASP A 28 -3.00 1.99 -11.62
N MET A 29 -3.85 1.75 -10.64
CA MET A 29 -3.65 0.79 -9.57
C MET A 29 -4.20 -0.58 -9.94
N HIS A 30 -3.50 -1.62 -9.53
CA HIS A 30 -3.98 -2.99 -9.58
C HIS A 30 -4.07 -3.60 -8.18
N ALA A 31 -4.99 -4.55 -8.00
CA ALA A 31 -5.10 -5.35 -6.78
C ALA A 31 -4.71 -6.80 -7.07
N CYS A 32 -3.73 -7.34 -6.35
CA CYS A 32 -3.33 -8.73 -6.46
C CYS A 32 -3.87 -9.55 -5.28
N HIS A 33 -4.56 -10.66 -5.59
CA HIS A 33 -5.25 -11.48 -4.61
C HIS A 33 -4.51 -12.77 -4.24
N CYS A 34 -3.32 -13.03 -4.77
CA CYS A 34 -2.60 -14.29 -4.52
C CYS A 34 -2.23 -14.48 -3.05
N GLY A 35 -2.01 -15.72 -2.62
CA GLY A 35 -1.73 -16.06 -1.23
C GLY A 35 -0.52 -15.34 -0.62
N LEU A 36 0.50 -15.01 -1.43
CA LEU A 36 1.65 -14.23 -1.00
C LEU A 36 1.26 -12.78 -0.67
N CYS A 37 0.52 -12.13 -1.56
CA CYS A 37 0.03 -10.76 -1.34
C CYS A 37 -0.90 -10.71 -0.13
N ARG A 38 -1.82 -11.69 0.01
CA ARG A 38 -2.71 -11.79 1.18
C ARG A 38 -1.96 -11.90 2.50
N ARG A 39 -0.93 -12.74 2.57
CA ARG A 39 -0.15 -12.92 3.80
C ARG A 39 0.73 -11.71 4.12
N TRP A 40 1.28 -11.06 3.10
CA TRP A 40 2.20 -9.93 3.31
C TRP A 40 1.47 -8.63 3.64
N ALA A 41 0.43 -8.28 2.87
CA ALA A 41 -0.30 -7.04 3.03
C ALA A 41 -1.48 -7.14 4.01
N GLY A 42 -1.81 -8.34 4.50
CA GLY A 42 -3.02 -8.58 5.30
C GLY A 42 -4.31 -8.55 4.48
N GLY A 43 -4.23 -8.60 3.15
CA GLY A 43 -5.35 -8.46 2.24
C GLY A 43 -4.90 -8.45 0.77
N ALA A 44 -5.76 -8.00 -0.14
CA ALA A 44 -5.31 -7.73 -1.51
C ALA A 44 -4.19 -6.68 -1.49
N PHE A 45 -3.11 -6.91 -2.22
CA PHE A 45 -2.06 -5.89 -2.35
C PHE A 45 -2.43 -4.95 -3.48
N MET A 46 -2.74 -3.70 -3.11
CA MET A 46 -3.12 -2.62 -4.01
C MET A 46 -1.90 -1.76 -4.33
N ALA A 47 -1.50 -1.73 -5.60
CA ALA A 47 -0.24 -1.10 -5.99
C ALA A 47 -0.28 -0.42 -7.35
N LEU A 48 0.60 0.57 -7.52
CA LEU A 48 0.86 1.30 -8.75
C LEU A 48 2.27 0.99 -9.23
N SER A 49 2.48 0.87 -10.54
CA SER A 49 3.84 0.78 -11.05
C SER A 49 4.52 2.14 -10.89
N CYS A 50 5.80 2.13 -10.51
CA CYS A 50 6.53 3.35 -10.20
C CYS A 50 7.96 3.30 -10.74
N SER A 51 8.64 4.44 -10.70
CA SER A 51 10.09 4.52 -10.80
C SER A 51 10.74 3.90 -9.57
N GLU A 52 12.06 3.71 -9.62
CA GLU A 52 12.83 3.48 -8.41
C GLU A 52 12.63 4.67 -7.45
N PRO A 53 12.32 4.43 -6.16
CA PRO A 53 12.10 5.48 -5.18
C PRO A 53 13.41 6.14 -4.72
N VAL A 54 13.35 7.45 -4.50
CA VAL A 54 14.38 8.22 -3.80
C VAL A 54 13.97 8.29 -2.33
N PHE A 55 14.77 7.70 -1.44
CA PHE A 55 14.48 7.68 0.00
C PHE A 55 15.06 8.91 0.71
N ALA A 56 14.21 9.64 1.42
CA ALA A 56 14.65 10.65 2.38
C ALA A 56 15.15 9.98 3.68
N ASP A 57 14.54 8.86 4.07
CA ASP A 57 15.01 7.96 5.12
C ASP A 57 14.65 6.51 4.75
N SER A 58 15.60 5.60 4.91
CA SER A 58 15.45 4.17 4.64
C SER A 58 16.03 3.28 5.75
N ALA A 59 16.36 3.84 6.92
CA ALA A 59 17.01 3.09 8.00
C ALA A 59 16.17 1.88 8.48
N ALA A 60 14.85 2.03 8.47
CA ALA A 60 13.91 0.97 8.82
C ALA A 60 13.49 0.09 7.63
N LEU A 61 13.92 0.37 6.40
CA LEU A 61 13.53 -0.41 5.22
C LEU A 61 14.15 -1.81 5.27
N LYS A 62 13.31 -2.84 5.12
CA LYS A 62 13.72 -4.24 5.04
C LYS A 62 13.22 -4.84 3.73
N ALA A 63 13.98 -5.79 3.19
CA ALA A 63 13.61 -6.56 2.01
C ALA A 63 13.45 -8.03 2.39
N TYR A 64 12.38 -8.66 1.87
CA TYR A 64 12.13 -10.08 1.98
C TYR A 64 12.07 -10.69 0.58
N GLY A 65 12.95 -11.68 0.33
CA GLY A 65 12.96 -12.44 -0.92
C GLY A 65 11.74 -13.34 -1.03
N SER A 66 10.65 -12.83 -1.60
CA SER A 66 9.40 -13.58 -1.72
C SER A 66 9.41 -14.66 -2.80
N SER A 67 10.35 -14.58 -3.73
CA SER A 67 10.66 -15.60 -4.73
C SER A 67 12.09 -15.43 -5.25
N ASP A 68 12.49 -16.30 -6.18
CA ASP A 68 13.78 -16.23 -6.87
C ASP A 68 13.93 -14.99 -7.77
N TRP A 69 12.82 -14.31 -8.09
CA TRP A 69 12.78 -13.17 -9.02
C TRP A 69 12.21 -11.89 -8.40
N ALA A 70 11.63 -11.97 -7.20
CA ALA A 70 10.91 -10.88 -6.55
C ALA A 70 11.35 -10.63 -5.11
N GLU A 71 11.39 -9.34 -4.73
CA GLU A 71 11.52 -8.92 -3.34
C GLU A 71 10.35 -8.03 -2.92
N ARG A 72 10.00 -8.13 -1.63
CA ARG A 72 8.99 -7.32 -0.95
C ARG A 72 9.67 -6.44 0.07
N LEU A 73 9.45 -5.13 -0.02
CA LEU A 73 10.07 -4.14 0.84
C LEU A 73 9.03 -3.57 1.79
N PHE A 74 9.39 -3.52 3.08
CA PHE A 74 8.50 -3.12 4.16
C PHE A 74 9.27 -2.35 5.23
N CYS A 75 8.55 -1.59 6.04
CA CYS A 75 9.15 -0.97 7.22
C CYS A 75 9.34 -2.03 8.32
N GLY A 76 10.58 -2.30 8.70
CA GLY A 76 10.91 -3.20 9.80
C GLY A 76 10.52 -2.69 11.18
N ALA A 77 10.17 -1.41 11.33
CA ALA A 77 9.73 -0.83 12.59
C ALA A 77 8.21 -0.97 12.83
N CYS A 78 7.38 -0.76 11.80
CA CYS A 78 5.92 -0.78 11.92
C CYS A 78 5.21 -1.84 11.06
N GLY A 79 5.94 -2.58 10.22
CA GLY A 79 5.38 -3.64 9.37
C GLY A 79 4.68 -3.17 8.09
N THR A 80 4.56 -1.86 7.83
CA THR A 80 3.91 -1.34 6.61
C THR A 80 4.56 -1.93 5.36
N SER A 81 3.74 -2.56 4.52
CA SER A 81 4.13 -3.03 3.20
C SER A 81 4.26 -1.84 2.25
N LEU A 82 5.43 -1.64 1.65
CA LEU A 82 5.75 -0.43 0.90
C LEU A 82 5.92 -0.69 -0.59
N PHE A 83 6.76 -1.66 -0.96
CA PHE A 83 7.06 -1.95 -2.36
C PHE A 83 7.16 -3.43 -2.63
N TRP A 84 6.98 -3.81 -3.88
CA TRP A 84 7.63 -5.00 -4.39
C TRP A 84 8.40 -4.64 -5.67
N ARG A 85 9.47 -5.38 -5.95
CA ARG A 85 10.29 -5.17 -7.13
C ARG A 85 10.81 -6.48 -7.70
N LEU A 86 11.11 -6.46 -8.99
CA LEU A 86 11.95 -7.49 -9.60
C LEU A 86 13.40 -7.34 -9.13
N ARG A 87 14.08 -8.47 -8.90
CA ARG A 87 15.48 -8.49 -8.45
C ARG A 87 16.45 -7.87 -9.44
N ASP A 88 16.12 -7.89 -10.72
CA ASP A 88 16.90 -7.25 -11.79
C ASP A 88 16.68 -5.73 -11.86
N GLY A 89 15.79 -5.17 -11.02
CA GLY A 89 15.48 -3.73 -10.97
C GLY A 89 14.61 -3.23 -12.11
N SER A 90 14.17 -4.10 -13.04
CA SER A 90 13.40 -3.70 -14.22
C SER A 90 11.96 -3.25 -13.91
N HIS A 91 11.45 -3.58 -12.73
CA HIS A 91 10.10 -3.23 -12.29
C HIS A 91 10.05 -2.92 -10.80
N TRP A 92 9.32 -1.85 -10.49
CA TRP A 92 8.94 -1.44 -9.14
C TRP A 92 7.45 -1.17 -9.10
N ALA A 93 6.82 -1.56 -7.99
CA ALA A 93 5.48 -1.15 -7.67
C ALA A 93 5.38 -0.72 -6.21
N VAL A 94 4.71 0.39 -5.98
CA VAL A 94 4.46 0.99 -4.66
C VAL A 94 3.06 0.63 -4.18
N SER A 95 2.92 0.36 -2.88
CA SER A 95 1.63 0.23 -2.21
C SER A 95 0.85 1.55 -2.32
N ALA A 96 -0.37 1.49 -2.85
CA ALA A 96 -1.24 2.67 -2.92
C ALA A 96 -1.48 3.29 -1.53
N HIS A 97 -1.52 2.45 -0.49
CA HIS A 97 -1.78 2.87 0.89
C HIS A 97 -0.56 3.45 1.61
N ALA A 98 0.62 3.45 0.98
CA ALA A 98 1.80 4.11 1.50
C ALA A 98 2.03 5.48 0.85
N LEU A 99 1.14 5.93 -0.03
CA LEU A 99 1.19 7.23 -0.68
C LEU A 99 0.34 8.24 0.10
N ASP A 100 0.86 9.46 0.22
CA ASP A 100 0.20 10.54 0.96
C ASP A 100 -1.07 11.03 0.24
N ASP A 101 -1.04 11.04 -1.10
CA ASP A 101 -2.15 11.45 -1.96
C ASP A 101 -2.53 10.36 -2.98
N GLN A 102 -3.84 10.15 -3.12
CA GLN A 102 -4.48 9.14 -3.96
C GLN A 102 -5.62 9.72 -4.83
N GLU A 103 -5.76 11.05 -4.94
CA GLU A 103 -6.88 11.72 -5.62
C GLU A 103 -7.12 11.27 -7.09
N ASP A 104 -6.05 10.97 -7.83
CA ASP A 104 -6.09 10.59 -9.25
C ASP A 104 -5.91 9.08 -9.49
N VAL A 105 -5.82 8.28 -8.42
CA VAL A 105 -5.58 6.83 -8.52
C VAL A 105 -6.83 6.12 -9.04
N ARG A 106 -6.67 5.35 -10.12
CA ARG A 106 -7.75 4.60 -10.77
C ARG A 106 -7.56 3.10 -10.55
N PHE A 107 -8.59 2.43 -10.06
CA PHE A 107 -8.55 0.98 -9.94
C PHE A 107 -8.78 0.32 -11.31
N GLN A 108 -7.70 -0.14 -11.93
CA GLN A 108 -7.68 -0.55 -13.34
C GLN A 108 -7.74 -2.07 -13.56
N ALA A 109 -7.11 -2.86 -12.69
CA ALA A 109 -7.05 -4.31 -12.87
C ALA A 109 -7.01 -5.09 -11.55
N GLN A 110 -7.50 -6.32 -11.62
CA GLN A 110 -7.38 -7.31 -10.55
C GLN A 110 -6.61 -8.53 -11.08
N LEU A 111 -5.69 -9.04 -10.25
CA LEU A 111 -4.81 -10.16 -10.57
C LEU A 111 -5.06 -11.31 -9.60
N PHE A 112 -4.98 -12.55 -10.08
CA PHE A 112 -5.24 -13.78 -9.31
C PHE A 112 -6.66 -13.82 -8.71
N THR A 113 -7.66 -13.41 -9.48
CA THR A 113 -9.06 -13.34 -9.02
C THR A 113 -9.65 -14.70 -8.65
N ASP A 114 -9.09 -15.79 -9.19
CA ASP A 114 -9.37 -17.18 -8.81
C ASP A 114 -8.94 -17.51 -7.38
N GLU A 115 -7.96 -16.78 -6.83
CA GLU A 115 -7.52 -16.88 -5.44
C GLU A 115 -8.19 -15.87 -4.50
N LYS A 116 -9.09 -15.02 -5.01
CA LYS A 116 -9.76 -13.97 -4.22
C LYS A 116 -10.79 -14.59 -3.27
N PRO A 117 -10.59 -14.54 -1.94
CA PRO A 117 -11.61 -14.95 -0.97
C PRO A 117 -12.88 -14.11 -1.07
N ASP A 118 -14.02 -14.76 -0.86
CA ASP A 118 -15.33 -14.10 -0.93
C ASP A 118 -15.55 -13.09 0.21
N PHE A 119 -14.95 -13.32 1.37
CA PHE A 119 -15.24 -12.56 2.59
C PHE A 119 -14.80 -11.09 2.57
N TYR A 120 -13.89 -10.67 1.68
CA TYR A 120 -13.51 -9.25 1.52
C TYR A 120 -14.01 -8.64 0.21
N ALA A 121 -14.98 -9.27 -0.48
CA ALA A 121 -15.69 -8.60 -1.57
C ALA A 121 -16.55 -7.41 -1.08
N PHE A 122 -16.85 -7.35 0.21
CA PHE A 122 -17.67 -6.32 0.87
C PHE A 122 -19.03 -6.08 0.19
N ALA A 123 -19.58 -7.10 -0.48
CA ALA A 123 -20.81 -7.00 -1.27
C ALA A 123 -22.08 -7.32 -0.46
N ASN A 124 -21.94 -7.89 0.74
CA ASN A 124 -23.06 -8.21 1.61
C ASN A 124 -23.41 -7.03 2.53
N ASN A 125 -24.64 -7.04 3.07
CA ASN A 125 -25.01 -6.08 4.10
C ASN A 125 -24.22 -6.37 5.39
N THR A 126 -23.54 -5.36 5.90
CA THR A 126 -22.79 -5.38 7.16
C THR A 126 -23.21 -4.22 8.05
N THR A 127 -22.92 -4.30 9.34
CA THR A 127 -22.98 -3.12 10.21
C THR A 127 -21.97 -2.10 9.69
N MET A 128 -22.44 -0.89 9.38
CA MET A 128 -21.61 0.23 8.97
C MET A 128 -21.46 1.16 10.15
N MET A 129 -20.22 1.45 10.54
CA MET A 129 -19.89 2.32 11.67
C MET A 129 -19.01 3.45 11.14
N THR A 130 -19.40 4.69 11.43
CA THR A 130 -18.53 5.85 11.24
C THR A 130 -17.39 5.83 12.26
N GLY A 131 -16.37 6.67 12.09
CA GLY A 131 -15.33 6.83 13.12
C GLY A 131 -15.94 7.16 14.49
N ALA A 132 -16.93 8.06 14.53
CA ALA A 132 -17.63 8.40 15.77
C ALA A 132 -18.33 7.19 16.40
N ASP A 133 -19.01 6.35 15.60
CA ASP A 133 -19.65 5.13 16.09
C ASP A 133 -18.61 4.14 16.67
N VAL A 134 -17.45 4.00 16.01
CA VAL A 134 -16.35 3.14 16.48
C VAL A 134 -15.78 3.65 17.80
N PHE A 135 -15.50 4.96 17.92
CA PHE A 135 -14.97 5.51 19.16
C PHE A 135 -15.97 5.38 20.33
N ALA A 136 -17.24 5.71 20.08
CA ALA A 136 -18.30 5.52 21.07
C ALA A 136 -18.40 4.05 21.54
N ALA A 137 -18.18 3.09 20.63
CA ALA A 137 -18.25 1.67 20.95
C ALA A 137 -17.01 1.11 21.67
N PHE A 138 -15.81 1.60 21.37
CA PHE A 138 -14.56 0.93 21.77
C PHE A 138 -13.55 1.78 22.57
N SER A 139 -13.60 3.10 22.51
CA SER A 139 -12.65 3.99 23.22
C SER A 139 -13.27 4.78 24.38
N GLY A 140 -14.60 4.70 24.57
CA GLY A 140 -15.31 5.60 25.49
C GLY A 140 -15.12 7.06 25.05
N ASP A 141 -15.00 7.99 26.01
CA ASP A 141 -14.90 9.45 25.75
C ASP A 141 -13.51 9.94 25.26
N GLN A 142 -12.58 9.05 24.88
CA GLN A 142 -11.28 9.48 24.36
C GLN A 142 -11.40 9.88 22.88
N GLN A 143 -11.27 11.18 22.59
CA GLN A 143 -11.23 11.69 21.22
C GLN A 143 -9.98 11.20 20.49
N PRO A 144 -10.07 10.90 19.17
CA PRO A 144 -8.90 10.53 18.38
C PRO A 144 -7.88 11.67 18.39
N GLU A 145 -6.65 11.36 18.81
CA GLU A 145 -5.51 12.24 18.56
C GLU A 145 -5.26 12.28 17.05
N HIS A 146 -5.72 13.35 16.41
CA HIS A 146 -5.37 13.64 15.03
C HIS A 146 -3.85 13.82 15.00
N ARG A 147 -3.15 12.90 14.34
CA ARG A 147 -1.72 13.07 14.09
C ARG A 147 -1.61 14.22 13.09
N ASP A 148 -1.42 15.43 13.62
CA ASP A 148 -1.20 16.63 12.82
C ASP A 148 0.05 16.38 11.95
N GLY A 149 -0.16 16.36 10.63
CA GLY A 149 0.87 16.20 9.61
C GLY A 149 1.79 17.41 9.48
N SER A 150 1.85 18.29 10.48
CA SER A 150 2.81 19.38 10.54
C SER A 150 4.17 18.88 11.04
N ARG A 151 5.01 18.40 10.13
CA ARG A 151 6.49 18.35 10.29
C ARG A 151 7.23 18.06 8.99
#